data_AF-A0A2E8B4V6-F1
#
_entry.id   AF-A0A2E8B4V6-F1
#
_cell.length_a   1.000
_cell.length_b   1.000
_cell.length_c   1.000
_cell.angle_alpha   90.00
_cell.angle_beta   90.00
_cell.angle_gamma   90.00
#
_symmetry.space_group_name_H-M   'P 1'
#
loop_
_entity.id
_entity.type
_entity.pdbx_description
1 polymer ?
#
loop_
_entity_poly.entity_id
_entity_poly.type
_entity_poly.pdbx_seq_one_letter_code
_entity_poly.pdbx_strand_id
1 'polypeptide(L)'
;MFEIDGMDISISIDLELIAKGVQLPLHQVQAAVALLDDGNTIPFITRYRKDQTGGLNEEQIREIQRQVEQLRTLEDRKQKILKSIDTQGRLTEELTAQIQAAKSSKWLEDLYLPFKPKKQTLATKAREQGLEPLAVEVLNANCSKEDLDRRTQDFVDPAKALASTDDVWEGVGHLLAENFGDRADVRNRLRRIFRRTGKLVSTRIEPAGQPAKQVHSNASDAKPDSPPAATENATAAQPTPPVAKPDAAETEVGNVDTEQSTVVVGADQPAHSSPATAKPAEQEPAASVENVSQESQPTDSKVSPKTSEETGKDPVVSESKQTRRFSMRERRQEKKDKKRKKLEAAFKDYFKYSEPLQRIPPHRMLAINRGERAGLLRVRIEADNAALFEESEKMLVDPEHPHAEYLSRCTRDSLTRLILPSLEREARRELTDKAEIHAIQVFVRNLRNLLLQPPVVGRRVLAIDPGFRSGCKLAALDEFGGIVGHGLVHIVGKSERLKKARDQIVQMINEHNLSAIAIGNGTACRETENLVAEIIAKELADHEVEYTVVNEAGASVYSTSPLGREEMPELDATQRSAVSIGRRLLDPLSELVKINPANIGVGLYQHDVKA
;
A
#
# COMPACT_ATOMS: atom_id res chain seq x y z
N MET A 1 -9.62 39.32 -22.89
CA MET A 1 -10.45 39.51 -21.69
C MET A 1 -11.53 38.44 -21.77
N PHE A 2 -11.29 37.28 -21.17
CA PHE A 2 -12.25 36.18 -21.15
C PHE A 2 -12.96 36.23 -19.80
N GLU A 3 -14.26 36.55 -19.82
CA GLU A 3 -15.13 36.48 -18.66
C GLU A 3 -15.23 35.02 -18.20
N ILE A 4 -14.75 34.75 -16.99
CA ILE A 4 -14.98 33.49 -16.29
C ILE A 4 -16.13 33.78 -15.32
N ASP A 5 -17.34 33.78 -15.87
CA ASP A 5 -18.56 33.83 -15.07
C ASP A 5 -18.88 32.45 -14.51
N GLY A 6 -19.40 32.43 -13.29
CA GLY A 6 -19.61 31.23 -12.48
C GLY A 6 -20.44 30.16 -13.20
N MET A 7 -19.78 29.06 -13.57
CA MET A 7 -20.42 27.79 -13.89
C MET A 7 -20.06 26.77 -12.81
N ASP A 8 -21.07 26.06 -12.30
CA ASP A 8 -20.88 24.68 -11.86
C ASP A 8 -20.22 23.94 -13.02
N ILE A 9 -18.89 23.80 -12.97
CA ILE A 9 -18.14 23.10 -14.01
C ILE A 9 -18.44 21.62 -13.78
N SER A 10 -19.52 21.12 -14.38
CA SER A 10 -19.61 19.70 -14.71
C SER A 10 -18.38 19.40 -15.57
N ILE A 11 -17.36 18.82 -14.95
CA ILE A 11 -16.09 18.49 -15.62
C ILE A 11 -16.44 17.55 -16.78
N SER A 12 -16.41 18.10 -18.00
CA SER A 12 -16.72 17.35 -19.22
C SER A 12 -15.60 16.34 -19.46
N ILE A 13 -15.87 15.08 -19.14
CA ILE A 13 -14.95 13.96 -19.36
C ILE A 13 -15.21 13.30 -20.71
N ASP A 14 -14.14 12.91 -21.39
CA ASP A 14 -14.22 12.15 -22.64
C ASP A 14 -14.56 10.68 -22.33
N LEU A 15 -15.84 10.35 -22.44
CA LEU A 15 -16.36 9.00 -22.21
C LEU A 15 -15.98 8.02 -23.34
N GLU A 16 -15.59 8.50 -24.53
CA GLU A 16 -15.12 7.62 -25.60
C GLU A 16 -13.79 6.97 -25.24
N LEU A 17 -12.91 7.71 -24.58
CA LEU A 17 -11.65 7.18 -24.09
C LEU A 17 -11.87 6.05 -23.09
N ILE A 18 -12.86 6.23 -22.20
CA ILE A 18 -13.24 5.19 -21.22
C ILE A 18 -13.79 3.98 -21.95
N ALA A 19 -14.75 4.16 -22.85
CA ALA A 19 -15.38 3.10 -23.63
C ALA A 19 -14.35 2.25 -24.39
N LYS A 20 -13.37 2.89 -25.04
CA LYS A 20 -12.25 2.21 -25.71
C LYS A 20 -11.36 1.46 -24.72
N GLY A 21 -11.08 2.05 -23.55
CA GLY A 21 -10.26 1.44 -22.51
C GLY A 21 -10.87 0.19 -21.88
N VAL A 22 -12.18 0.22 -21.62
CA VAL A 22 -12.92 -0.92 -21.03
C VAL A 22 -13.46 -1.89 -22.08
N GLN A 23 -13.31 -1.57 -23.37
CA GLN A 23 -13.83 -2.34 -24.52
C GLN A 23 -15.35 -2.55 -24.45
N LEU A 24 -16.09 -1.50 -24.06
CA LEU A 24 -17.55 -1.51 -24.00
C LEU A 24 -18.15 -0.47 -24.94
N PRO A 25 -19.40 -0.67 -25.42
CA PRO A 25 -20.10 0.34 -26.20
C PRO A 25 -20.28 1.65 -25.41
N LEU A 26 -20.10 2.78 -26.09
CA LEU A 26 -20.21 4.11 -25.49
C LEU A 26 -21.53 4.34 -24.75
N HIS A 27 -22.65 3.90 -25.33
CA HIS A 27 -23.97 4.07 -24.72
C HIS A 27 -24.09 3.34 -23.37
N GLN A 28 -23.46 2.17 -23.20
CA GLN A 28 -23.48 1.43 -21.93
C GLN A 28 -22.67 2.16 -20.87
N VAL A 29 -21.51 2.70 -21.25
CA VAL A 29 -20.67 3.51 -20.35
C VAL A 29 -21.42 4.78 -19.94
N GLN A 30 -22.04 5.49 -20.88
CA GLN A 30 -22.84 6.69 -20.60
C GLN A 30 -23.99 6.40 -19.62
N ALA A 31 -24.75 5.33 -19.85
CA ALA A 31 -25.82 4.93 -18.95
C ALA A 31 -25.31 4.58 -17.55
N ALA A 32 -24.21 3.83 -17.44
CA ALA A 32 -23.60 3.50 -16.17
C ALA A 32 -23.09 4.74 -15.41
N VAL A 33 -22.46 5.69 -16.11
CA VAL A 33 -21.98 6.94 -15.51
C VAL A 33 -23.13 7.81 -15.01
N ALA A 34 -24.20 7.98 -15.81
CA ALA A 34 -25.37 8.72 -15.39
C ALA A 34 -25.99 8.13 -14.11
N LEU A 35 -26.14 6.80 -14.07
CA LEU A 35 -26.66 6.12 -12.88
C LEU A 35 -25.76 6.29 -11.65
N LEU A 36 -24.43 6.24 -11.82
CA LEU A 36 -23.48 6.47 -10.73
C LEU A 36 -23.52 7.91 -10.22
N ASP A 37 -23.65 8.89 -11.12
CA ASP A 37 -23.75 10.31 -10.78
C ASP A 37 -25.07 10.66 -10.07
N ASP A 38 -26.15 9.95 -10.40
CA ASP A 38 -27.44 10.01 -9.68
C ASP A 38 -27.36 9.37 -8.27
N GLY A 39 -26.18 8.88 -7.85
CA GLY A 39 -25.96 8.28 -6.54
C GLY A 39 -26.42 6.83 -6.42
N ASN A 40 -26.73 6.15 -7.52
CA ASN A 40 -27.12 4.74 -7.47
C ASN A 40 -25.92 3.86 -7.10
N THR A 41 -26.15 2.90 -6.20
CA THR A 41 -25.11 1.94 -5.81
C THR A 41 -24.90 0.89 -6.90
N ILE A 42 -23.68 0.33 -6.98
CA ILE A 42 -23.36 -0.71 -7.97
C ILE A 42 -24.29 -1.93 -7.86
N PRO A 43 -24.60 -2.47 -6.66
CA PRO A 43 -25.57 -3.56 -6.53
C PRO A 43 -26.98 -3.19 -7.00
N PHE A 44 -27.38 -1.93 -6.85
CA PHE A 44 -28.67 -1.45 -7.35
C PHE A 44 -28.67 -1.39 -8.88
N ILE A 45 -27.60 -0.88 -9.49
CA ILE A 45 -27.48 -0.78 -10.95
C ILE A 45 -27.50 -2.18 -11.58
N THR A 46 -26.69 -3.10 -11.07
CA THR A 46 -26.59 -4.46 -11.62
C THR A 46 -27.88 -5.26 -11.49
N ARG A 47 -28.68 -5.00 -10.44
CA ARG A 47 -29.91 -5.74 -10.16
C ARG A 47 -31.16 -5.12 -10.78
N TYR A 48 -31.29 -3.80 -10.76
CA TYR A 48 -32.54 -3.09 -11.09
C TYR A 48 -32.43 -2.14 -12.29
N ARG A 49 -31.24 -1.97 -12.87
CA ARG A 49 -30.98 -1.13 -14.04
C ARG A 49 -30.26 -1.87 -15.17
N LYS A 50 -30.38 -3.20 -15.18
CA LYS A 50 -29.74 -4.09 -16.15
C LYS A 50 -30.07 -3.72 -17.60
N ASP A 51 -31.33 -3.39 -17.87
CA ASP A 51 -31.77 -3.05 -19.23
C ASP A 51 -31.20 -1.71 -19.70
N GLN A 52 -31.06 -0.73 -18.79
CA GLN A 52 -30.49 0.58 -19.10
C GLN A 52 -28.99 0.50 -19.37
N THR A 53 -28.26 -0.36 -18.66
CA THR A 53 -26.82 -0.54 -18.85
C THR A 53 -26.48 -1.56 -19.93
N GLY A 54 -27.45 -2.29 -20.49
CA GLY A 54 -27.19 -3.36 -21.46
C GLY A 54 -26.55 -4.60 -20.82
N GLY A 55 -26.80 -4.85 -19.53
CA GLY A 55 -26.37 -6.07 -18.85
C GLY A 55 -24.98 -6.03 -18.21
N LEU A 56 -24.43 -4.85 -17.94
CA LEU A 56 -23.11 -4.72 -17.29
C LEU A 56 -23.07 -5.43 -15.93
N ASN A 57 -21.98 -6.15 -15.69
CA ASN A 57 -21.74 -6.81 -14.41
C ASN A 57 -21.07 -5.86 -13.40
N GLU A 58 -20.95 -6.32 -12.15
CA GLU A 58 -20.39 -5.53 -11.05
C GLU A 58 -18.94 -5.10 -11.30
N GLU A 59 -18.10 -5.98 -11.86
CA GLU A 59 -16.68 -5.70 -12.13
C GLU A 59 -16.52 -4.63 -13.22
N GLN A 60 -17.34 -4.70 -14.27
CA GLN A 60 -17.36 -3.71 -15.36
C GLN A 60 -17.77 -2.33 -14.85
N ILE A 61 -18.83 -2.24 -14.03
CA ILE A 61 -19.28 -0.96 -13.47
C ILE A 61 -18.24 -0.38 -12.50
N ARG A 62 -17.59 -1.21 -11.68
CA ARG A 62 -16.47 -0.77 -10.80
C ARG A 62 -15.31 -0.23 -11.61
N GLU A 63 -14.95 -0.88 -12.72
CA GLU A 63 -13.89 -0.41 -13.59
C GLU A 63 -14.25 0.91 -14.29
N ILE A 64 -15.49 1.06 -14.76
CA ILE A 64 -16.00 2.34 -15.29
C ILE A 64 -15.90 3.43 -14.23
N GLN A 65 -16.40 3.20 -13.02
CA GLN A 65 -16.34 4.15 -11.90
C GLN A 65 -14.89 4.60 -11.64
N ARG A 66 -13.95 3.64 -11.58
CA ARG A 66 -12.53 3.91 -11.35
C ARG A 66 -11.91 4.78 -12.45
N GLN A 67 -12.18 4.48 -13.72
CA GLN A 67 -11.65 5.24 -14.85
C GLN A 67 -12.23 6.66 -14.91
N VAL A 68 -13.54 6.79 -14.65
CA VAL A 68 -14.25 8.07 -14.57
C VAL A 68 -13.63 8.94 -13.48
N GLU A 69 -13.44 8.40 -12.27
CA GLU A 69 -12.85 9.15 -11.15
C GLU A 69 -11.41 9.59 -11.45
N GLN A 70 -10.62 8.73 -12.10
CA GLN A 70 -9.26 9.07 -12.53
C GLN A 70 -9.23 10.22 -13.54
N LEU A 71 -10.12 10.20 -14.54
CA LEU A 71 -10.22 11.27 -15.53
C LEU A 71 -10.76 12.57 -14.93
N ARG A 72 -11.77 12.50 -14.06
CA ARG A 72 -12.28 13.67 -13.32
C ARG A 72 -11.18 14.32 -12.48
N THR A 73 -10.41 13.50 -11.76
CA THR A 73 -9.26 13.98 -10.96
C THR A 73 -8.19 14.62 -11.84
N LEU A 74 -7.88 14.02 -12.99
CA LEU A 74 -6.91 14.58 -13.93
C LEU A 74 -7.38 15.93 -14.48
N GLU A 75 -8.65 16.03 -14.87
CA GLU A 75 -9.20 17.24 -15.47
C GLU A 75 -9.36 18.36 -14.45
N ASP A 76 -9.85 18.07 -13.24
CA ASP A 76 -9.82 19.02 -12.11
C ASP A 76 -8.40 19.54 -11.86
N ARG A 77 -7.39 18.65 -11.91
CA ARG A 77 -6.00 19.04 -11.75
C ARG A 77 -5.50 19.93 -12.87
N LYS A 78 -5.88 19.68 -14.14
CA LYS A 78 -5.55 20.57 -15.27
C LYS A 78 -6.14 21.95 -15.06
N GLN A 79 -7.41 22.06 -14.69
CA GLN A 79 -8.08 23.34 -14.46
C GLN A 79 -7.40 24.13 -13.33
N LYS A 80 -7.03 23.47 -12.23
CA LYS A 80 -6.27 24.10 -11.13
C LYS A 80 -4.90 24.60 -11.58
N ILE A 81 -4.20 23.84 -12.43
CA ILE A 81 -2.90 24.22 -12.97
C ILE A 81 -3.04 25.42 -13.92
N LEU A 82 -4.01 25.40 -14.84
CA LEU A 82 -4.28 26.51 -15.75
C LEU A 82 -4.55 27.80 -14.97
N LYS A 83 -5.45 27.77 -13.98
CA LYS A 83 -5.73 28.93 -13.11
C LYS A 83 -4.48 29.43 -12.36
N SER A 84 -3.65 28.51 -11.86
CA SER A 84 -2.41 28.85 -11.15
C SER A 84 -1.40 29.57 -12.06
N ILE A 85 -1.25 29.12 -13.31
CA ILE A 85 -0.33 29.70 -14.29
C ILE A 85 -0.87 31.03 -14.82
N ASP A 86 -2.19 31.13 -15.04
CA ASP A 86 -2.86 32.35 -15.48
C ASP A 86 -2.73 33.48 -14.46
N THR A 87 -2.87 33.17 -13.17
CA THR A 87 -2.66 34.13 -12.06
C THR A 87 -1.25 34.71 -12.05
N GLN A 88 -0.26 33.99 -12.60
CA GLN A 88 1.13 34.45 -12.71
C GLN A 88 1.39 35.26 -14.00
N GLY A 89 0.41 35.38 -14.90
CA GLY A 89 0.55 36.05 -16.19
C GLY A 89 1.50 35.34 -17.17
N ARG A 90 1.76 34.04 -16.96
CA ARG A 90 2.70 33.24 -17.78
C ARG A 90 2.02 32.19 -18.65
N LEU A 91 0.70 32.27 -18.80
CA LEU A 91 -0.06 31.32 -19.60
C LEU A 91 0.05 31.67 -21.09
N THR A 92 0.67 30.77 -21.87
CA THR A 92 0.74 30.88 -23.33
C THR A 92 -0.28 29.96 -24.00
N GLU A 93 -0.66 30.26 -25.24
CA GLU A 93 -1.56 29.40 -26.03
C GLU A 93 -0.97 28.00 -26.23
N GLU A 94 0.34 27.91 -26.48
CA GLU A 94 1.05 26.64 -26.62
C GLU A 94 0.99 25.81 -25.33
N LEU A 95 1.30 26.42 -24.18
CA LEU A 95 1.28 25.75 -22.89
C LEU A 95 -0.14 25.29 -22.51
N THR A 96 -1.14 26.11 -22.84
CA THR A 96 -2.56 25.76 -22.66
C THR A 96 -2.91 24.51 -23.46
N ALA A 97 -2.53 24.46 -24.75
CA ALA A 97 -2.75 23.30 -25.59
C ALA A 97 -2.04 22.04 -25.05
N GLN A 98 -0.79 22.17 -24.59
CA GLN A 98 -0.03 21.06 -24.01
C GLN A 98 -0.67 20.52 -22.72
N ILE A 99 -1.17 21.40 -21.83
CA ILE A 99 -1.85 21.02 -20.59
C ILE A 99 -3.17 20.32 -20.89
N GLN A 100 -3.98 20.86 -21.81
CA GLN A 100 -5.25 20.26 -22.20
C GLN A 100 -5.05 18.88 -22.83
N ALA A 101 -4.03 18.71 -23.67
CA ALA A 101 -3.67 17.45 -24.31
C ALA A 101 -3.01 16.43 -23.37
N ALA A 102 -2.65 16.81 -22.13
CA ALA A 102 -1.97 15.93 -21.19
C ALA A 102 -2.85 14.73 -20.79
N LYS A 103 -2.41 13.51 -21.15
CA LYS A 103 -3.10 12.24 -20.83
C LYS A 103 -2.61 11.58 -19.54
N SER A 104 -1.59 12.13 -18.91
CA SER A 104 -0.98 11.55 -17.71
C SER A 104 -0.78 12.62 -16.66
N SER A 105 -1.17 12.30 -15.42
CA SER A 105 -0.90 13.15 -14.26
C SER A 105 0.60 13.46 -14.11
N LYS A 106 1.50 12.53 -14.49
CA LYS A 106 2.96 12.74 -14.41
C LYS A 106 3.41 13.81 -15.40
N TRP A 107 2.97 13.71 -16.64
CA TRP A 107 3.28 14.70 -17.67
C TRP A 107 2.70 16.07 -17.31
N LEU A 108 1.48 16.09 -16.78
CA LEU A 108 0.85 17.31 -16.29
C LEU A 108 1.63 17.98 -15.14
N GLU A 109 2.11 17.20 -14.17
CA GLU A 109 2.95 17.73 -13.08
C GLU A 109 4.33 18.18 -13.56
N ASP A 110 4.92 17.51 -14.56
CA ASP A 110 6.18 17.94 -15.16
C ASP A 110 6.01 19.29 -15.90
N LEU A 111 4.91 19.49 -16.64
CA LEU A 111 4.59 20.78 -17.28
C LEU A 111 4.35 21.92 -16.28
N TYR A 112 3.79 21.60 -15.11
CA TYR A 112 3.51 22.57 -14.06
C TYR A 112 4.76 22.92 -13.22
N LEU A 113 5.80 22.08 -13.24
CA LEU A 113 6.96 22.19 -12.36
C LEU A 113 7.66 23.56 -12.38
N PRO A 114 7.86 24.24 -13.54
CA PRO A 114 8.47 25.57 -13.60
C PRO A 114 7.65 26.67 -12.90
N PHE A 115 6.32 26.50 -12.83
CA PHE A 115 5.38 27.50 -12.31
C PHE A 115 4.95 27.21 -10.87
N LYS A 116 5.36 26.06 -10.33
CA LYS A 116 5.01 25.64 -9.00
C LYS A 116 5.75 26.51 -7.97
N PRO A 117 5.05 27.07 -6.96
CA PRO A 117 5.72 27.82 -5.89
C PRO A 117 6.78 26.96 -5.20
N LYS A 118 8.04 27.42 -5.19
CA LYS A 118 9.18 26.73 -4.57
C LYS A 118 9.53 27.39 -3.24
N LYS A 119 9.98 26.58 -2.27
CA LYS A 119 10.65 27.10 -1.05
C LYS A 119 11.97 27.77 -1.44
N GLN A 120 12.64 28.48 -0.53
CA GLN A 120 13.99 29.01 -0.79
C GLN A 120 14.93 27.88 -1.26
N THR A 121 15.30 27.91 -2.55
CA THR A 121 16.33 27.05 -3.15
C THR A 121 17.58 27.88 -3.43
N LEU A 122 18.68 27.20 -3.77
CA LEU A 122 19.89 27.87 -4.24
C LEU A 122 19.62 28.72 -5.50
N ALA A 123 18.73 28.26 -6.38
CA ALA A 123 18.30 29.00 -7.56
C ALA A 123 17.40 30.21 -7.20
N THR A 124 16.49 30.07 -6.22
CA THR A 124 15.72 31.21 -5.71
C THR A 124 16.64 32.29 -5.14
N LYS A 125 17.64 31.88 -4.35
CA LYS A 125 18.65 32.80 -3.81
C LYS A 125 19.43 33.50 -4.93
N ALA A 126 19.88 32.76 -5.94
CA ALA A 126 20.56 33.34 -7.11
C ALA A 126 19.67 34.32 -7.90
N ARG A 127 18.36 34.07 -7.96
CA ARG A 127 17.38 35.00 -8.57
C ARG A 127 17.22 36.27 -7.73
N GLU A 128 17.13 36.15 -6.40
CA GLU A 128 17.11 37.29 -5.47
C GLU A 128 18.40 38.13 -5.54
N GLN A 129 19.54 37.49 -5.83
CA GLN A 129 20.82 38.17 -6.07
C GLN A 129 20.88 38.89 -7.44
N GLY A 130 19.92 38.65 -8.33
CA GLY A 130 19.81 39.30 -9.64
C GLY A 130 20.62 38.65 -10.76
N LEU A 131 20.95 37.36 -10.64
CA LEU A 131 21.79 36.63 -11.61
C LEU A 131 21.01 36.08 -12.82
N GLU A 132 19.69 36.24 -12.85
CA GLU A 132 18.81 35.70 -13.91
C GLU A 132 19.12 36.24 -15.32
N PRO A 133 19.40 37.55 -15.54
CA PRO A 133 19.80 38.06 -16.85
C PRO A 133 21.07 37.39 -17.38
N LEU A 134 22.07 37.19 -16.52
CA LEU A 134 23.33 36.55 -16.91
C LEU A 134 23.12 35.08 -17.29
N ALA A 135 22.26 34.35 -16.56
CA ALA A 135 21.92 32.98 -16.89
C ALA A 135 21.24 32.85 -18.27
N VAL A 136 20.36 33.79 -18.63
CA VAL A 136 19.72 33.85 -19.95
C VAL A 136 20.72 34.19 -21.06
N GLU A 137 21.62 35.15 -20.82
CA GLU A 137 22.70 35.50 -21.75
C GLU A 137 23.60 34.28 -22.05
N VAL A 138 23.97 33.53 -21.01
CA VAL A 138 24.78 32.31 -21.13
C VAL A 138 24.03 31.21 -21.90
N LEU A 139 22.73 31.03 -21.67
CA LEU A 139 21.96 29.97 -22.33
C LEU A 139 21.72 30.23 -23.83
N ASN A 140 21.56 31.50 -24.22
CA ASN A 140 21.22 31.88 -25.60
C ASN A 140 22.46 32.10 -26.50
N ALA A 141 23.67 31.88 -25.99
CA ALA A 141 24.92 32.20 -26.69
C ALA A 141 25.00 33.65 -27.21
N ASN A 142 24.42 34.62 -26.49
CA ASN A 142 24.28 36.00 -26.96
C ASN A 142 25.61 36.76 -27.10
N CYS A 143 26.69 36.25 -26.52
CA CYS A 143 27.99 36.91 -26.42
C CYS A 143 29.16 35.93 -26.65
N SER A 144 30.29 36.46 -27.08
CA SER A 144 31.54 35.69 -27.15
C SER A 144 32.01 35.28 -25.74
N LYS A 145 32.83 34.23 -25.64
CA LYS A 145 33.35 33.73 -24.36
C LYS A 145 34.09 34.80 -23.55
N GLU A 146 34.82 35.69 -24.24
CA GLU A 146 35.61 36.77 -23.65
C GLU A 146 34.74 37.92 -23.10
N ASP A 147 33.55 38.13 -23.67
CA ASP A 147 32.62 39.15 -23.21
C ASP A 147 31.82 38.69 -21.98
N LEU A 148 31.51 37.39 -21.88
CA LEU A 148 30.79 36.83 -20.73
C LEU A 148 31.63 36.80 -19.44
N ASP A 149 32.94 36.57 -19.55
CA ASP A 149 33.85 36.66 -18.39
C ASP A 149 33.93 38.10 -17.85
N ARG A 150 33.89 39.11 -18.74
CA ARG A 150 33.79 40.52 -18.34
C ARG A 150 32.43 40.85 -17.74
N ARG A 151 31.34 40.42 -18.38
CA ARG A 151 29.98 40.61 -17.87
C ARG A 151 29.80 40.02 -16.47
N THR A 152 30.42 38.88 -16.18
CA THR A 152 30.38 38.25 -14.85
C THR A 152 30.94 39.18 -13.75
N GLN A 153 31.92 40.02 -14.06
CA GLN A 153 32.48 40.99 -13.11
C GLN A 153 31.45 42.07 -12.74
N ASP A 154 30.54 42.44 -13.64
CA ASP A 154 29.48 43.42 -13.37
C ASP A 154 28.49 42.94 -12.29
N PHE A 155 28.41 41.63 -12.05
CA PHE A 155 27.51 41.01 -11.07
C PHE A 155 28.19 40.70 -9.74
N VAL A 156 29.48 40.99 -9.58
CA VAL A 156 30.19 40.82 -8.31
C VAL A 156 29.74 41.91 -7.33
N ASP A 157 29.03 41.48 -6.29
CA ASP A 157 28.50 42.37 -5.26
C ASP A 157 28.60 41.69 -3.88
N PRO A 158 29.60 42.05 -3.06
CA PRO A 158 29.75 41.53 -1.71
C PRO A 158 28.51 41.75 -0.82
N ALA A 159 27.72 42.80 -1.05
CA ALA A 159 26.49 43.07 -0.30
C ALA A 159 25.39 42.04 -0.59
N LYS A 160 25.43 41.41 -1.76
CA LYS A 160 24.54 40.30 -2.16
C LYS A 160 25.15 38.92 -1.89
N ALA A 161 26.25 38.85 -1.14
CA ALA A 161 27.02 37.62 -0.92
C ALA A 161 27.56 37.00 -2.22
N LEU A 162 27.98 37.84 -3.17
CA LEU A 162 28.69 37.46 -4.40
C LEU A 162 30.08 38.13 -4.35
N ALA A 163 31.02 37.54 -3.62
CA ALA A 163 32.32 38.16 -3.35
C ALA A 163 33.35 37.95 -4.47
N SER A 164 33.10 36.96 -5.34
CA SER A 164 33.99 36.57 -6.44
C SER A 164 33.21 36.24 -7.71
N THR A 165 33.91 36.20 -8.85
CA THR A 165 33.37 35.69 -10.11
C THR A 165 32.93 34.23 -10.02
N ASP A 166 33.60 33.45 -9.17
CA ASP A 166 33.27 32.03 -8.96
C ASP A 166 31.91 31.89 -8.25
N ASP A 167 31.61 32.76 -7.27
CA ASP A 167 30.31 32.78 -6.59
C ASP A 167 29.17 33.14 -7.58
N VAL A 168 29.45 34.04 -8.53
CA VAL A 168 28.52 34.40 -9.61
C VAL A 168 28.27 33.20 -10.52
N TRP A 169 29.33 32.53 -10.97
CA TRP A 169 29.22 31.33 -11.80
C TRP A 169 28.54 30.16 -11.07
N GLU A 170 28.73 30.00 -9.77
CA GLU A 170 28.01 29.01 -8.97
C GLU A 170 26.51 29.35 -8.92
N GLY A 171 26.17 30.61 -8.65
CA GLY A 171 24.78 31.09 -8.65
C GLY A 171 24.07 30.94 -9.99
N VAL A 172 24.73 31.31 -11.09
CA VAL A 172 24.22 31.07 -12.46
C VAL A 172 24.05 29.57 -12.71
N GLY A 173 24.97 28.75 -12.23
CA GLY A 173 24.92 27.30 -12.39
C GLY A 173 23.71 26.70 -11.70
N HIS A 174 23.35 27.20 -10.53
CA HIS A 174 22.12 26.79 -9.84
C HIS A 174 20.84 27.17 -10.60
N LEU A 175 20.80 28.35 -11.23
CA LEU A 175 19.67 28.77 -12.07
C LEU A 175 19.51 27.87 -13.31
N LEU A 176 20.62 27.60 -14.01
CA LEU A 176 20.63 26.73 -15.20
C LEU A 176 20.29 25.28 -14.83
N ALA A 177 20.83 24.77 -13.71
CA ALA A 177 20.51 23.43 -13.24
C ALA A 177 19.03 23.28 -12.89
N GLU A 178 18.40 24.30 -12.29
CA GLU A 178 16.96 24.32 -12.04
C GLU A 178 16.15 24.35 -13.35
N ASN A 179 16.52 25.23 -14.29
CA ASN A 179 15.88 25.32 -15.61
C ASN A 179 15.88 23.96 -16.33
N PHE A 180 17.05 23.30 -16.40
CA PHE A 180 17.20 21.99 -17.01
C PHE A 180 16.42 20.90 -16.26
N GLY A 181 16.35 21.02 -14.93
CA GLY A 181 15.66 20.07 -14.06
C GLY A 181 14.14 20.10 -14.19
N ASP A 182 13.61 21.25 -14.61
CA ASP A 182 12.18 21.52 -14.79
C ASP A 182 11.67 21.22 -16.20
N ARG A 183 12.56 20.98 -17.18
CA ARG A 183 12.18 20.64 -18.56
C ARG A 183 11.44 19.30 -18.65
N ALA A 184 10.14 19.36 -18.97
CA ALA A 184 9.25 18.21 -18.99
C ALA A 184 9.67 17.13 -20.02
N ASP A 185 10.14 17.55 -21.19
CA ASP A 185 10.64 16.68 -22.26
C ASP A 185 11.86 15.87 -21.83
N VAL A 186 12.84 16.53 -21.20
CA VAL A 186 14.05 15.92 -20.65
C VAL A 186 13.69 14.92 -19.56
N ARG A 187 12.86 15.32 -18.59
CA ARG A 187 12.40 14.44 -17.51
C ARG A 187 11.72 13.19 -18.04
N ASN A 188 10.85 13.33 -19.05
CA ASN A 188 10.16 12.20 -19.64
C ASN A 188 11.10 11.23 -20.37
N ARG A 189 12.11 11.76 -21.07
CA ARG A 189 13.14 10.93 -21.71
C ARG A 189 13.97 10.18 -20.68
N LEU A 190 14.48 10.88 -19.67
CA LEU A 190 15.29 10.30 -18.60
C LEU A 190 14.50 9.28 -17.76
N ARG A 191 13.22 9.53 -17.50
CA ARG A 191 12.32 8.58 -16.83
C ARG A 191 12.25 7.24 -17.55
N ARG A 192 12.23 7.23 -18.89
CA ARG A 192 12.22 5.97 -19.67
C ARG A 192 13.53 5.20 -19.51
N ILE A 193 14.67 5.90 -19.58
CA ILE A 193 15.98 5.30 -19.39
C ILE A 193 16.10 4.75 -17.97
N PHE A 194 15.77 5.57 -16.96
CA PHE A 194 15.80 5.21 -15.54
C PHE A 194 14.94 3.98 -15.24
N ARG A 195 13.73 3.89 -15.79
CA ARG A 195 12.86 2.70 -15.62
C ARG A 195 13.40 1.46 -16.33
N ARG A 196 14.13 1.61 -17.43
CA ARG A 196 14.68 0.50 -18.21
C ARG A 196 15.95 -0.06 -17.58
N THR A 197 16.84 0.81 -17.10
CA THR A 197 18.16 0.42 -16.57
C THR A 197 18.18 0.30 -15.04
N GLY A 198 17.18 0.88 -14.37
CA GLY A 198 17.08 0.92 -12.92
C GLY A 198 16.98 -0.46 -12.28
N LYS A 199 17.71 -0.61 -11.17
CA LYS A 199 17.67 -1.77 -10.27
C LYS A 199 17.41 -1.29 -8.85
N LEU A 200 16.45 -1.91 -8.18
CA LEU A 200 16.25 -1.69 -6.76
C LEU A 200 17.35 -2.43 -6.00
N VAL A 201 18.07 -1.73 -5.15
CA VAL A 201 19.14 -2.30 -4.33
C VAL A 201 18.78 -2.10 -2.86
N SER A 202 18.88 -3.19 -2.09
CA SER A 202 18.65 -3.20 -0.65
C SER A 202 19.91 -3.68 0.07
N THR A 203 20.30 -2.93 1.10
CA THR A 203 21.47 -3.20 1.94
C THR A 203 21.09 -3.19 3.41
N ARG A 204 21.80 -3.96 4.23
CA ARG A 204 21.60 -3.97 5.69
C ARG A 204 22.01 -2.63 6.31
N ILE A 205 21.20 -2.12 7.23
CA ILE A 205 21.59 -1.05 8.13
C ILE A 205 22.22 -1.70 9.37
N GLU A 206 23.52 -1.45 9.58
CA GLU A 206 24.18 -1.83 10.83
C GLU A 206 23.67 -0.92 11.96
N PRO A 207 23.36 -1.46 13.14
CA PRO A 207 22.88 -0.67 14.26
C PRO A 207 23.96 0.34 14.70
N ALA A 208 23.58 1.61 14.82
CA ALA A 208 24.44 2.65 15.38
C ALA A 208 24.91 2.22 16.79
N GLY A 209 26.17 1.78 16.89
CA GLY A 209 26.72 1.17 18.09
C GLY A 209 27.83 0.12 17.87
N GLN A 210 28.15 -0.25 16.64
CA GLN A 210 29.35 -1.04 16.33
C GLN A 210 30.22 -0.30 15.30
N PRO A 211 31.46 0.11 15.62
CA PRO A 211 32.36 0.62 14.60
C PRO A 211 32.60 -0.48 13.57
N ALA A 212 32.47 -0.13 12.30
CA ALA A 212 32.73 -1.02 11.19
C ALA A 212 34.11 -1.65 11.36
N LYS A 213 34.18 -2.99 11.47
CA LYS A 213 35.45 -3.70 11.31
C LYS A 213 35.90 -3.45 9.87
N GLN A 214 36.85 -2.53 9.69
CA GLN A 214 37.64 -2.45 8.49
C GLN A 214 38.28 -3.82 8.27
N VAL A 215 37.86 -4.50 7.21
CA VAL A 215 38.56 -5.69 6.73
C VAL A 215 39.84 -5.17 6.07
N HIS A 216 40.93 -5.13 6.82
CA HIS A 216 42.27 -5.03 6.26
C HIS A 216 42.57 -6.36 5.56
N SER A 217 42.48 -6.39 4.23
CA SER A 217 43.17 -7.39 3.43
C SER A 217 44.62 -6.95 3.28
N ASN A 218 45.48 -7.42 4.18
CA ASN A 218 46.92 -7.39 3.97
C ASN A 218 47.29 -8.51 2.98
N ALA A 219 47.81 -8.11 1.81
CA ALA A 219 48.77 -8.89 1.04
C ALA A 219 49.53 -7.95 0.11
N SER A 220 50.57 -7.34 0.66
CA SER A 220 51.68 -6.75 -0.09
C SER A 220 52.83 -7.75 -0.08
N ASP A 221 53.25 -8.19 -1.27
CA ASP A 221 54.60 -8.59 -1.70
C ASP A 221 54.43 -9.36 -3.02
N ALA A 222 55.06 -9.08 -4.17
CA ALA A 222 55.93 -8.01 -4.63
C ALA A 222 55.86 -8.02 -6.19
N LYS A 223 56.12 -6.87 -6.81
CA LYS A 223 56.30 -6.55 -8.25
C LYS A 223 57.65 -7.10 -8.80
N PRO A 224 58.09 -6.82 -10.05
CA PRO A 224 57.42 -6.54 -11.35
C PRO A 224 58.09 -7.29 -12.56
N ASP A 225 57.47 -7.34 -13.75
CA ASP A 225 58.01 -6.81 -15.03
C ASP A 225 57.19 -7.20 -16.28
N SER A 226 57.46 -6.48 -17.36
CA SER A 226 56.64 -6.15 -18.55
C SER A 226 56.61 -7.21 -19.69
N PRO A 227 55.82 -7.03 -20.79
CA PRO A 227 55.17 -8.07 -21.61
C PRO A 227 56.00 -8.56 -22.82
N PRO A 228 55.51 -9.52 -23.65
CA PRO A 228 54.91 -9.10 -24.93
C PRO A 228 53.91 -10.07 -25.63
N ALA A 229 53.23 -9.49 -26.63
CA ALA A 229 52.96 -9.99 -27.98
C ALA A 229 51.93 -11.10 -28.29
N ALA A 230 51.18 -10.77 -29.35
CA ALA A 230 50.27 -11.58 -30.13
C ALA A 230 50.87 -12.89 -30.66
N THR A 231 50.00 -13.87 -30.87
CA THR A 231 50.02 -14.68 -32.10
C THR A 231 48.66 -15.34 -32.31
N GLU A 232 48.23 -15.27 -33.56
CA GLU A 232 47.12 -15.98 -34.16
C GLU A 232 47.33 -17.49 -34.10
N ASN A 233 46.28 -18.28 -33.86
CA ASN A 233 45.81 -19.21 -34.90
C ASN A 233 44.50 -19.89 -34.53
N ALA A 234 43.69 -20.06 -35.58
CA ALA A 234 42.37 -20.63 -35.62
C ALA A 234 42.35 -22.15 -35.41
N THR A 235 41.25 -22.69 -34.87
CA THR A 235 40.52 -23.79 -35.53
C THR A 235 39.10 -23.98 -34.98
N ALA A 236 38.13 -23.90 -35.91
CA ALA A 236 36.85 -24.59 -36.02
C ALA A 236 36.19 -25.26 -34.78
N ALA A 237 34.98 -24.82 -34.44
CA ALA A 237 33.77 -25.67 -34.52
C ALA A 237 32.50 -24.80 -34.34
N GLN A 238 31.61 -24.92 -35.31
CA GLN A 238 30.29 -24.28 -35.38
C GLN A 238 29.28 -24.88 -34.38
N PRO A 239 28.15 -24.19 -34.14
CA PRO A 239 27.27 -24.39 -33.00
C PRO A 239 26.22 -25.48 -33.26
N THR A 240 25.90 -26.26 -32.24
CA THR A 240 24.69 -27.10 -32.23
C THR A 240 23.49 -26.30 -31.69
N PRO A 241 22.33 -26.36 -32.37
CA PRO A 241 21.12 -25.59 -32.07
C PRO A 241 20.18 -26.35 -31.09
N PRO A 242 19.05 -25.74 -30.65
CA PRO A 242 18.31 -26.17 -29.48
C PRO A 242 17.39 -27.35 -29.77
N VAL A 243 17.20 -28.19 -28.77
CA VAL A 243 16.20 -29.27 -28.81
C VAL A 243 14.86 -28.74 -28.29
N ALA A 244 13.91 -28.62 -29.21
CA ALA A 244 12.48 -28.69 -28.96
C ALA A 244 11.89 -29.68 -29.97
N LYS A 245 10.96 -30.55 -29.54
CA LYS A 245 10.06 -31.38 -30.38
C LYS A 245 9.09 -32.18 -29.47
N PRO A 246 7.94 -32.70 -29.97
CA PRO A 246 6.71 -31.94 -30.29
C PRO A 246 5.40 -32.68 -29.86
N ASP A 247 4.26 -32.07 -30.25
CA ASP A 247 2.85 -32.47 -30.08
C ASP A 247 2.41 -33.83 -30.68
N ALA A 248 1.30 -34.34 -30.12
CA ALA A 248 0.16 -34.97 -30.79
C ALA A 248 -1.02 -34.95 -29.78
N ALA A 249 -2.31 -34.80 -30.04
CA ALA A 249 -3.16 -34.53 -31.20
C ALA A 249 -4.59 -34.83 -30.68
N GLU A 250 -5.45 -33.83 -30.49
CA GLU A 250 -6.88 -34.05 -30.20
C GLU A 250 -7.67 -34.08 -31.49
N THR A 251 -8.61 -35.03 -31.57
CA THR A 251 -9.41 -35.36 -32.74
C THR A 251 -10.77 -34.67 -32.68
N GLU A 252 -11.20 -34.14 -33.81
CA GLU A 252 -12.52 -33.58 -34.09
C GLU A 252 -13.64 -34.64 -33.98
N VAL A 253 -14.82 -34.24 -33.49
CA VAL A 253 -16.11 -34.74 -33.96
C VAL A 253 -17.11 -33.57 -33.98
N GLY A 254 -17.70 -33.33 -35.14
CA GLY A 254 -18.76 -32.36 -35.39
C GLY A 254 -20.16 -32.99 -35.55
N ASN A 255 -21.07 -32.14 -36.04
CA ASN A 255 -22.54 -32.25 -36.25
C ASN A 255 -23.39 -32.01 -34.99
N VAL A 256 -24.22 -30.95 -34.89
CA VAL A 256 -25.29 -30.41 -35.77
C VAL A 256 -26.40 -31.43 -36.04
N ASP A 257 -27.54 -31.27 -35.37
CA ASP A 257 -28.82 -31.08 -36.07
C ASP A 257 -29.93 -30.53 -35.17
N THR A 258 -30.87 -29.88 -35.86
CA THR A 258 -31.89 -28.94 -35.39
C THR A 258 -33.28 -29.57 -35.56
N GLU A 259 -34.30 -28.91 -34.99
CA GLU A 259 -35.76 -29.03 -35.26
C GLU A 259 -36.53 -30.08 -34.41
N GLN A 260 -37.72 -29.83 -33.84
CA GLN A 260 -38.76 -28.81 -34.06
C GLN A 260 -39.78 -28.81 -32.89
N SER A 261 -40.40 -27.64 -32.63
CA SER A 261 -41.80 -27.36 -32.25
C SER A 261 -42.42 -28.02 -30.99
N THR A 262 -43.05 -27.29 -30.05
CA THR A 262 -44.34 -26.62 -30.25
C THR A 262 -44.75 -25.76 -29.04
N VAL A 263 -45.56 -24.75 -29.36
CA VAL A 263 -46.19 -23.72 -28.52
C VAL A 263 -47.41 -24.27 -27.77
N VAL A 264 -47.63 -23.86 -26.51
CA VAL A 264 -48.97 -23.67 -25.95
C VAL A 264 -49.00 -22.43 -25.04
N VAL A 265 -49.91 -21.51 -25.38
CA VAL A 265 -50.30 -20.31 -24.65
C VAL A 265 -51.45 -20.67 -23.71
N GLY A 266 -51.43 -20.14 -22.48
CA GLY A 266 -52.56 -20.18 -21.55
C GLY A 266 -52.55 -18.93 -20.68
N ALA A 267 -53.55 -18.07 -20.91
CA ALA A 267 -53.76 -16.79 -20.25
C ALA A 267 -54.33 -16.95 -18.84
N ASP A 268 -54.04 -15.99 -17.96
CA ASP A 268 -55.07 -15.39 -17.10
C ASP A 268 -54.60 -14.03 -16.56
N GLN A 269 -55.41 -12.99 -16.78
CA GLN A 269 -55.42 -11.76 -15.97
C GLN A 269 -56.45 -11.95 -14.84
N PRO A 270 -56.42 -11.13 -13.77
CA PRO A 270 -57.23 -9.91 -13.83
C PRO A 270 -56.67 -8.66 -13.11
N ALA A 271 -56.97 -7.52 -13.72
CA ALA A 271 -57.59 -6.30 -13.18
C ALA A 271 -56.97 -5.49 -12.02
N HIS A 272 -56.65 -4.24 -12.37
CA HIS A 272 -57.01 -2.96 -11.72
C HIS A 272 -56.89 -2.77 -10.19
N SER A 273 -56.04 -1.82 -9.80
CA SER A 273 -56.49 -0.60 -9.09
C SER A 273 -55.35 0.42 -8.90
N SER A 274 -55.59 1.65 -9.35
CA SER A 274 -55.07 2.89 -8.71
C SER A 274 -56.06 3.25 -7.57
N PRO A 275 -55.78 4.14 -6.58
CA PRO A 275 -54.98 5.37 -6.71
C PRO A 275 -54.22 5.86 -5.44
N ALA A 276 -53.68 7.08 -5.58
CA ALA A 276 -53.58 8.14 -4.55
C ALA A 276 -52.27 8.30 -3.73
N THR A 277 -51.48 9.29 -4.19
CA THR A 277 -50.99 10.47 -3.44
C THR A 277 -50.98 10.44 -1.90
N ALA A 278 -49.80 10.62 -1.30
CA ALA A 278 -49.62 11.43 -0.09
C ALA A 278 -48.17 11.98 0.01
N LYS A 279 -48.08 13.21 0.52
CA LYS A 279 -46.94 14.14 0.59
C LYS A 279 -45.76 13.70 1.48
N PRO A 280 -44.58 14.34 1.32
CA PRO A 280 -43.40 14.11 2.15
C PRO A 280 -43.56 14.77 3.53
N ALA A 281 -43.14 14.06 4.58
CA ALA A 281 -43.04 14.58 5.93
C ALA A 281 -41.71 15.32 6.14
N GLU A 282 -41.82 16.40 6.90
CA GLU A 282 -40.85 17.44 7.18
C GLU A 282 -39.56 16.98 7.88
N GLN A 283 -38.49 17.70 7.54
CA GLN A 283 -37.25 17.83 8.31
C GLN A 283 -37.49 18.74 9.52
N GLU A 284 -36.83 18.44 10.65
CA GLU A 284 -36.09 19.36 11.52
C GLU A 284 -35.51 18.60 12.74
N PRO A 285 -34.46 19.09 13.43
CA PRO A 285 -33.23 19.66 12.90
C PRO A 285 -31.97 19.00 13.48
N ALA A 286 -30.84 19.33 12.85
CA ALA A 286 -29.49 18.98 13.25
C ALA A 286 -29.12 19.53 14.63
N ALA A 287 -28.60 18.67 15.50
CA ALA A 287 -27.85 19.09 16.68
C ALA A 287 -26.37 19.31 16.30
N SER A 288 -25.99 20.58 16.31
CA SER A 288 -24.64 21.11 16.27
C SER A 288 -23.79 20.54 17.41
N VAL A 289 -22.71 19.83 17.07
CA VAL A 289 -21.65 19.50 18.04
C VAL A 289 -20.56 20.55 17.89
N GLU A 290 -20.56 21.50 18.81
CA GLU A 290 -19.46 22.43 19.00
C GLU A 290 -18.18 21.69 19.41
N ASN A 291 -17.12 22.02 18.70
CA ASN A 291 -15.79 21.48 18.85
C ASN A 291 -15.06 22.31 19.91
N VAL A 292 -15.07 21.88 21.18
CA VAL A 292 -14.23 22.47 22.24
C VAL A 292 -13.00 21.59 22.43
N SER A 293 -11.93 21.99 21.77
CA SER A 293 -10.57 21.54 22.05
C SER A 293 -10.04 22.31 23.26
N GLN A 294 -9.66 21.62 24.33
CA GLN A 294 -8.74 22.17 25.32
C GLN A 294 -7.63 21.17 25.63
N GLU A 295 -6.44 21.56 25.18
CA GLU A 295 -5.14 21.07 25.61
C GLU A 295 -4.98 21.30 27.12
N SER A 296 -4.45 20.30 27.82
CA SER A 296 -3.88 20.49 29.16
C SER A 296 -2.42 20.07 29.14
N GLN A 297 -1.53 21.06 29.01
CA GLN A 297 -0.13 20.97 29.43
C GLN A 297 -0.02 21.08 30.96
N PRO A 298 1.00 20.48 31.59
CA PRO A 298 1.11 20.41 33.04
C PRO A 298 1.72 21.69 33.64
N THR A 299 1.09 22.22 34.68
CA THR A 299 1.63 23.33 35.47
C THR A 299 2.49 22.81 36.62
N ASP A 300 3.71 23.36 36.70
CA ASP A 300 4.59 23.35 37.86
C ASP A 300 3.89 23.86 39.12
N SER A 301 4.12 23.19 40.25
CA SER A 301 3.84 23.76 41.57
C SER A 301 4.82 23.21 42.59
N LYS A 302 5.81 24.05 42.92
CA LYS A 302 6.70 23.96 44.08
C LYS A 302 5.89 23.86 45.36
N VAL A 303 6.20 22.90 46.22
CA VAL A 303 5.96 22.99 47.67
C VAL A 303 7.23 22.54 48.39
N SER A 304 7.82 23.46 49.15
CA SER A 304 8.92 23.24 50.09
C SER A 304 8.39 22.76 51.47
N PRO A 305 9.23 22.12 52.30
CA PRO A 305 8.79 21.15 53.31
C PRO A 305 8.54 21.77 54.68
N LYS A 306 7.66 21.15 55.46
CA LYS A 306 7.60 21.29 56.92
C LYS A 306 8.14 20.02 57.59
N THR A 307 9.03 20.26 58.54
CA THR A 307 9.69 19.34 59.47
C THR A 307 8.73 18.79 60.52
N SER A 308 8.84 17.49 60.82
CA SER A 308 8.73 16.95 62.19
C SER A 308 9.22 15.49 62.23
N GLU A 309 10.35 15.32 62.91
CA GLU A 309 10.79 14.19 63.75
C GLU A 309 10.18 12.80 63.54
N GLU A 310 11.03 11.85 63.14
CA GLU A 310 10.91 10.45 63.54
C GLU A 310 12.23 9.95 64.13
N THR A 311 12.13 9.48 65.37
CA THR A 311 13.13 8.71 66.11
C THR A 311 13.26 7.30 65.52
N GLY A 312 14.46 6.74 65.63
CA GLY A 312 14.95 5.67 64.75
C GLY A 312 14.26 4.30 64.81
N LYS A 313 14.42 3.58 63.69
CA LYS A 313 14.52 2.11 63.59
C LYS A 313 15.21 1.72 62.27
N ASP A 314 16.37 1.07 62.43
CA ASP A 314 17.19 0.20 61.57
C ASP A 314 17.22 0.31 60.02
N PRO A 315 18.43 0.29 59.40
CA PRO A 315 18.62 0.36 57.96
C PRO A 315 18.66 -1.04 57.34
N VAL A 316 17.52 -1.58 56.90
CA VAL A 316 17.51 -2.71 55.97
C VAL A 316 16.41 -2.45 54.94
N VAL A 317 16.70 -2.75 53.66
CA VAL A 317 15.82 -2.63 52.48
C VAL A 317 15.88 -1.29 51.71
N SER A 318 17.05 -0.95 51.16
CA SER A 318 17.15 -0.01 50.02
C SER A 318 17.85 -0.61 48.77
N GLU A 319 18.69 -1.64 48.93
CA GLU A 319 19.37 -2.32 47.81
C GLU A 319 18.44 -3.20 46.93
N SER A 320 17.29 -3.64 47.47
CA SER A 320 16.40 -4.59 46.77
C SER A 320 15.53 -3.95 45.66
N LYS A 321 15.29 -2.63 45.73
CA LYS A 321 14.51 -1.91 44.70
C LYS A 321 15.37 -1.54 43.49
N GLN A 322 16.64 -1.15 43.68
CA GLN A 322 17.55 -0.83 42.58
C GLN A 322 17.93 -2.09 41.79
N THR A 323 18.35 -3.17 42.45
CA THR A 323 18.67 -4.46 41.81
C THR A 323 17.48 -5.07 41.06
N ARG A 324 16.24 -4.95 41.58
CA ARG A 324 15.01 -5.32 40.85
C ARG A 324 14.75 -4.45 39.62
N ARG A 325 15.03 -3.14 39.67
CA ARG A 325 14.88 -2.24 38.51
C ARG A 325 15.94 -2.49 37.44
N PHE A 326 17.19 -2.78 37.83
CA PHE A 326 18.26 -3.16 36.92
C PHE A 326 17.97 -4.51 36.24
N SER A 327 17.63 -5.55 36.99
CA SER A 327 17.26 -6.86 36.41
C SER A 327 16.00 -6.81 35.54
N MET A 328 15.02 -5.94 35.83
CA MET A 328 13.90 -5.71 34.92
C MET A 328 14.31 -4.97 33.64
N ARG A 329 15.26 -4.03 33.69
CA ARG A 329 15.79 -3.35 32.51
C ARG A 329 16.58 -4.31 31.62
N GLU A 330 17.44 -5.15 32.19
CA GLU A 330 18.18 -6.19 31.45
C GLU A 330 17.23 -7.18 30.80
N ARG A 331 16.24 -7.72 31.53
CA ARG A 331 15.22 -8.62 30.96
C ARG A 331 14.41 -7.97 29.84
N ARG A 332 14.11 -6.66 29.94
CA ARG A 332 13.44 -5.91 28.87
C ARG A 332 14.37 -5.74 27.65
N GLN A 333 15.65 -5.50 27.88
CA GLN A 333 16.65 -5.37 26.82
C GLN A 333 16.87 -6.71 26.10
N GLU A 334 17.05 -7.81 26.82
CA GLU A 334 17.16 -9.15 26.24
C GLU A 334 15.92 -9.54 25.42
N LYS A 335 14.71 -9.20 25.90
CA LYS A 335 13.47 -9.42 25.15
C LYS A 335 13.45 -8.58 23.86
N LYS A 336 13.89 -7.32 23.92
CA LYS A 336 14.02 -6.46 22.74
C LYS A 336 15.05 -7.02 21.75
N ASP A 337 16.19 -7.48 22.23
CA ASP A 337 17.26 -8.03 21.39
C ASP A 337 16.84 -9.36 20.76
N LYS A 338 16.16 -10.25 21.49
CA LYS A 338 15.56 -11.47 20.93
C LYS A 338 14.51 -11.14 19.87
N LYS A 339 13.65 -10.15 20.12
CA LYS A 339 12.64 -9.69 19.15
C LYS A 339 13.32 -9.11 17.90
N ARG A 340 14.39 -8.33 18.06
CA ARG A 340 15.13 -7.75 16.95
C ARG A 340 15.88 -8.82 16.15
N LYS A 341 16.55 -9.78 16.79
CA LYS A 341 17.19 -10.92 16.11
C LYS A 341 16.19 -11.74 15.30
N LYS A 342 15.00 -12.01 15.85
CA LYS A 342 13.92 -12.70 15.11
C LYS A 342 13.46 -11.89 13.91
N LEU A 343 13.36 -10.56 14.07
CA LEU A 343 12.98 -9.66 12.98
C LEU A 343 14.08 -9.60 11.90
N GLU A 344 15.34 -9.48 12.29
CA GLU A 344 16.50 -9.51 11.38
C GLU A 344 16.55 -10.81 10.58
N ALA A 345 16.30 -11.96 11.21
CA ALA A 345 16.25 -13.24 10.52
C ALA A 345 15.18 -13.28 9.41
N ALA A 346 14.05 -12.58 9.60
CA ALA A 346 12.98 -12.52 8.61
C ALA A 346 13.33 -11.70 7.35
N PHE A 347 14.36 -10.83 7.42
CA PHE A 347 14.78 -9.98 6.29
C PHE A 347 16.15 -10.37 5.73
N LYS A 348 16.68 -11.55 6.11
CA LYS A 348 18.01 -12.01 5.70
C LYS A 348 18.19 -12.01 4.18
N ASP A 349 17.17 -12.43 3.45
CA ASP A 349 17.17 -12.50 1.99
C ASP A 349 17.29 -11.12 1.31
N TYR A 350 17.00 -10.05 2.04
CA TYR A 350 17.01 -8.67 1.54
C TYR A 350 18.22 -7.84 1.98
N PHE A 351 19.16 -8.41 2.74
CA PHE A 351 20.37 -7.69 3.19
C PHE A 351 21.38 -7.40 2.08
N LYS A 352 21.39 -8.19 1.02
CA LYS A 352 22.18 -7.97 -0.20
C LYS A 352 21.34 -8.37 -1.40
N TYR A 353 20.35 -7.54 -1.70
CA TYR A 353 19.37 -7.81 -2.76
C TYR A 353 19.45 -6.74 -3.84
N SER A 354 19.39 -7.18 -5.10
CA SER A 354 19.34 -6.32 -6.29
C SER A 354 18.43 -6.96 -7.33
N GLU A 355 17.45 -6.21 -7.83
CA GLU A 355 16.54 -6.69 -8.88
C GLU A 355 16.12 -5.55 -9.83
N PRO A 356 16.01 -5.78 -11.16
CA PRO A 356 15.53 -4.77 -12.09
C PRO A 356 14.11 -4.28 -11.77
N LEU A 357 13.86 -2.96 -11.84
CA LEU A 357 12.58 -2.36 -11.44
C LEU A 357 11.36 -2.99 -12.13
N GLN A 358 11.50 -3.41 -13.38
CA GLN A 358 10.41 -3.98 -14.18
C GLN A 358 9.96 -5.37 -13.72
N ARG A 359 10.81 -6.09 -12.99
CA ARG A 359 10.59 -7.51 -12.65
C ARG A 359 10.24 -7.74 -11.18
N ILE A 360 10.35 -6.72 -10.34
CA ILE A 360 10.15 -6.86 -8.88
C ILE A 360 8.72 -7.32 -8.58
N PRO A 361 8.54 -8.49 -7.96
CA PRO A 361 7.22 -8.96 -7.56
C PRO A 361 6.61 -8.08 -6.45
N PRO A 362 5.27 -7.85 -6.45
CA PRO A 362 4.56 -7.11 -5.41
C PRO A 362 4.91 -7.49 -3.97
N HIS A 363 4.93 -8.79 -3.66
CA HIS A 363 5.19 -9.26 -2.29
C HIS A 363 6.62 -8.94 -1.80
N ARG A 364 7.62 -8.93 -2.69
CA ARG A 364 9.00 -8.55 -2.34
C ARG A 364 9.08 -7.07 -2.06
N MET A 365 8.40 -6.26 -2.87
CA MET A 365 8.31 -4.81 -2.68
C MET A 365 7.73 -4.48 -1.28
N LEU A 366 6.62 -5.13 -0.88
CA LEU A 366 6.05 -4.97 0.46
C LEU A 366 7.00 -5.42 1.58
N ALA A 367 7.69 -6.55 1.41
CA ALA A 367 8.67 -7.02 2.37
C ALA A 367 9.84 -6.04 2.53
N ILE A 368 10.37 -5.50 1.43
CA ILE A 368 11.45 -4.51 1.43
C ILE A 368 10.99 -3.22 2.13
N ASN A 369 9.80 -2.70 1.80
CA ASN A 369 9.23 -1.52 2.45
C ASN A 369 9.02 -1.72 3.95
N ARG A 370 8.62 -2.93 4.37
CA ARG A 370 8.50 -3.28 5.78
C ARG A 370 9.86 -3.32 6.48
N GLY A 371 10.88 -3.89 5.84
CA GLY A 371 12.25 -3.92 6.35
C GLY A 371 12.88 -2.52 6.47
N GLU A 372 12.59 -1.64 5.52
CA GLU A 372 13.00 -0.23 5.52
C GLU A 372 12.32 0.54 6.67
N ARG A 373 10.99 0.44 6.83
CA ARG A 373 10.26 1.05 7.97
C ARG A 373 10.70 0.50 9.32
N ALA A 374 11.14 -0.76 9.38
CA ALA A 374 11.71 -1.36 10.57
C ALA A 374 13.16 -0.90 10.88
N GLY A 375 13.77 -0.10 10.01
CA GLY A 375 15.15 0.39 10.15
C GLY A 375 16.22 -0.69 9.95
N LEU A 376 15.88 -1.79 9.27
CA LEU A 376 16.80 -2.92 9.01
C LEU A 376 17.43 -2.86 7.62
N LEU A 377 16.74 -2.23 6.67
CA LEU A 377 17.16 -2.13 5.27
C LEU A 377 17.31 -0.66 4.87
N ARG A 378 18.33 -0.38 4.07
CA ARG A 378 18.47 0.85 3.29
C ARG A 378 18.22 0.51 1.84
N VAL A 379 17.25 1.17 1.24
CA VAL A 379 16.80 0.90 -0.12
C VAL A 379 17.13 2.08 -1.02
N ARG A 380 17.69 1.80 -2.20
CA ARG A 380 17.98 2.79 -3.24
C ARG A 380 17.67 2.24 -4.63
N ILE A 381 17.58 3.11 -5.61
CA ILE A 381 17.55 2.71 -7.02
C ILE A 381 18.87 3.10 -7.68
N GLU A 382 19.57 2.11 -8.21
CA GLU A 382 20.76 2.31 -9.05
C GLU A 382 20.35 2.21 -10.52
N ALA A 383 20.66 3.24 -11.30
CA ALA A 383 20.40 3.28 -12.74
C ALA A 383 21.71 3.50 -13.50
N ASP A 384 21.66 3.34 -14.82
CA ASP A 384 22.77 3.65 -15.70
C ASP A 384 22.97 5.16 -15.79
N ASN A 385 23.78 5.70 -14.88
CA ASN A 385 24.07 7.12 -14.81
C ASN A 385 24.80 7.62 -16.07
N ALA A 386 25.65 6.79 -16.70
CA ALA A 386 26.36 7.18 -17.91
C ALA A 386 25.37 7.45 -19.06
N ALA A 387 24.43 6.52 -19.29
CA ALA A 387 23.39 6.70 -20.29
C ALA A 387 22.45 7.89 -19.99
N LEU A 388 22.19 8.15 -18.70
CA LEU A 388 21.37 9.29 -18.28
C LEU A 388 22.09 10.63 -18.51
N PHE A 389 23.40 10.70 -18.23
CA PHE A 389 24.22 11.88 -18.52
C PHE A 389 24.30 12.14 -20.02
N GLU A 390 24.65 11.12 -20.80
CA GLU A 390 24.79 11.23 -22.26
C GLU A 390 23.50 11.76 -22.92
N GLU A 391 22.35 11.18 -22.57
CA GLU A 391 21.07 11.63 -23.11
C GLU A 391 20.70 13.05 -22.62
N SER A 392 21.00 13.39 -21.36
CA SER A 392 20.73 14.74 -20.85
C SER A 392 21.59 15.80 -21.55
N GLU A 393 22.89 15.55 -21.76
CA GLU A 393 23.79 16.46 -22.46
C GLU A 393 23.34 16.64 -23.90
N LYS A 394 23.00 15.55 -24.60
CA LYS A 394 22.48 15.61 -25.98
C LYS A 394 21.22 16.47 -26.13
N MET A 395 20.36 16.52 -25.12
CA MET A 395 19.11 17.28 -25.16
C MET A 395 19.26 18.74 -24.72
N LEU A 396 20.27 19.05 -23.90
CA LEU A 396 20.38 20.33 -23.18
C LEU A 396 21.57 21.18 -23.63
N VAL A 397 22.60 20.57 -24.20
CA VAL A 397 23.87 21.23 -24.54
C VAL A 397 24.14 21.06 -26.02
N ASP A 398 24.21 22.18 -26.73
CA ASP A 398 24.74 22.20 -28.10
C ASP A 398 26.27 22.08 -28.03
N PRO A 399 26.89 21.08 -28.70
CA PRO A 399 28.34 20.93 -28.73
C PRO A 399 29.09 22.16 -29.28
N GLU A 400 28.45 22.96 -30.14
CA GLU A 400 29.04 24.16 -30.72
C GLU A 400 28.88 25.40 -29.81
N HIS A 401 28.21 25.25 -28.66
CA HIS A 401 27.99 26.35 -27.73
C HIS A 401 29.30 26.85 -27.11
N PRO A 402 29.58 28.17 -27.06
CA PRO A 402 30.84 28.73 -26.53
C PRO A 402 31.16 28.32 -25.08
N HIS A 403 30.11 28.04 -24.30
CA HIS A 403 30.16 27.59 -22.90
C HIS A 403 29.71 26.13 -22.70
N ALA A 404 29.80 25.28 -23.71
CA ALA A 404 29.32 23.89 -23.65
C ALA A 404 29.84 23.12 -22.43
N GLU A 405 31.12 23.28 -22.06
CA GLU A 405 31.70 22.61 -20.88
C GLU A 405 31.00 23.02 -19.58
N TYR A 406 30.71 24.32 -19.42
CA TYR A 406 30.01 24.84 -18.25
C TYR A 406 28.54 24.37 -18.22
N LEU A 407 27.86 24.37 -19.37
CA LEU A 407 26.49 23.85 -19.48
C LEU A 407 26.41 22.34 -19.20
N SER A 408 27.41 21.56 -19.62
CA SER A 408 27.53 20.12 -19.28
C SER A 408 27.67 19.93 -17.76
N ARG A 409 28.48 20.74 -17.07
CA ARG A 409 28.57 20.73 -15.60
C ARG A 409 27.23 21.06 -14.94
N CYS A 410 26.53 22.08 -15.43
CA CYS A 410 25.19 22.44 -14.94
C CYS A 410 24.15 21.32 -15.18
N THR A 411 24.23 20.66 -16.33
CA THR A 411 23.40 19.49 -16.67
C THR A 411 23.66 18.34 -15.71
N ARG A 412 24.94 18.08 -15.38
CA ARG A 412 25.33 17.06 -14.40
C ARG A 412 24.82 17.38 -12.99
N ASP A 413 24.92 18.62 -12.53
CA ASP A 413 24.34 19.06 -11.26
C ASP A 413 22.81 18.89 -11.26
N SER A 414 22.13 19.34 -12.31
CA SER A 414 20.68 19.18 -12.48
C SER A 414 20.26 17.71 -12.36
N LEU A 415 20.94 16.82 -13.10
CA LEU A 415 20.64 15.40 -13.09
C LEU A 415 20.81 14.80 -11.71
N THR A 416 21.96 15.04 -11.08
CA THR A 416 22.32 14.40 -9.80
C THR A 416 21.54 14.92 -8.61
N ARG A 417 21.33 16.24 -8.53
CA ARG A 417 20.71 16.89 -7.36
C ARG A 417 19.20 17.00 -7.46
N LEU A 418 18.65 17.13 -8.67
CA LEU A 418 17.22 17.44 -8.87
C LEU A 418 16.46 16.28 -9.53
N ILE A 419 16.92 15.82 -10.70
CA ILE A 419 16.16 14.87 -11.52
C ILE A 419 16.21 13.45 -10.93
N LEU A 420 17.39 12.89 -10.68
CA LEU A 420 17.52 11.50 -10.18
C LEU A 420 16.81 11.27 -8.84
N PRO A 421 16.95 12.13 -7.81
CA PRO A 421 16.23 11.96 -6.56
C PRO A 421 14.70 12.08 -6.73
N SER A 422 14.25 12.85 -7.72
CA SER A 422 12.83 12.93 -8.06
C SER A 422 12.33 11.68 -8.77
N LEU A 423 13.07 11.16 -9.76
CA LEU A 423 12.72 9.95 -10.50
C LEU A 423 12.78 8.70 -9.61
N GLU A 424 13.73 8.64 -8.67
CA GLU A 424 13.80 7.57 -7.68
C GLU A 424 12.56 7.56 -6.79
N ARG A 425 12.16 8.71 -6.23
CA ARG A 425 10.93 8.81 -5.43
C ARG A 425 9.69 8.44 -6.23
N GLU A 426 9.60 8.90 -7.48
CA GLU A 426 8.52 8.55 -8.40
C GLU A 426 8.44 7.03 -8.60
N ALA A 427 9.56 6.40 -8.98
CA ALA A 427 9.61 4.96 -9.22
C ALA A 427 9.34 4.12 -7.96
N ARG A 428 9.87 4.53 -6.80
CA ARG A 428 9.60 3.89 -5.49
C ARG A 428 8.11 3.95 -5.14
N ARG A 429 7.48 5.10 -5.36
CA ARG A 429 6.04 5.28 -5.13
C ARG A 429 5.22 4.38 -6.03
N GLU A 430 5.53 4.34 -7.33
CA GLU A 430 4.81 3.48 -8.28
C GLU A 430 4.91 2.00 -7.96
N LEU A 431 6.11 1.53 -7.62
CA LEU A 431 6.31 0.14 -7.22
C LEU A 431 5.52 -0.18 -5.94
N THR A 432 5.48 0.76 -5.00
CA THR A 432 4.70 0.61 -3.76
C THR A 432 3.21 0.58 -4.06
N ASP A 433 2.68 1.57 -4.80
CA ASP A 433 1.27 1.66 -5.13
C ASP A 433 0.81 0.41 -5.93
N LYS A 434 1.61 -0.07 -6.89
CA LYS A 434 1.35 -1.33 -7.62
C LYS A 434 1.30 -2.53 -6.68
N ALA A 435 2.23 -2.59 -5.72
CA ALA A 435 2.30 -3.70 -4.78
C ALA A 435 1.13 -3.70 -3.79
N GLU A 436 0.75 -2.52 -3.31
CA GLU A 436 -0.42 -2.29 -2.44
C GLU A 436 -1.72 -2.68 -3.15
N ILE A 437 -1.94 -2.19 -4.38
CA ILE A 437 -3.13 -2.52 -5.19
C ILE A 437 -3.24 -4.03 -5.39
N HIS A 438 -2.12 -4.70 -5.75
CA HIS A 438 -2.12 -6.14 -5.95
C HIS A 438 -2.44 -6.89 -4.65
N ALA A 439 -1.88 -6.47 -3.51
CA ALA A 439 -2.19 -7.08 -2.22
C ALA A 439 -3.66 -6.90 -1.84
N ILE A 440 -4.22 -5.70 -2.03
CA ILE A 440 -5.64 -5.43 -1.79
C ILE A 440 -6.52 -6.35 -2.66
N GLN A 441 -6.20 -6.55 -3.93
CA GLN A 441 -6.94 -7.48 -4.79
C GLN A 441 -6.90 -8.94 -4.29
N VAL A 442 -5.80 -9.37 -3.68
CA VAL A 442 -5.72 -10.69 -3.00
C VAL A 442 -6.60 -10.69 -1.75
N PHE A 443 -6.54 -9.63 -0.93
CA PHE A 443 -7.34 -9.50 0.28
C PHE A 443 -8.84 -9.50 -0.02
N VAL A 444 -9.28 -8.77 -1.04
CA VAL A 444 -10.68 -8.73 -1.50
C VAL A 444 -11.17 -10.12 -1.90
N ARG A 445 -10.37 -10.87 -2.68
CA ARG A 445 -10.72 -12.25 -3.07
C ARG A 445 -10.83 -13.17 -1.86
N ASN A 446 -9.87 -13.10 -0.95
CA ASN A 446 -9.87 -13.93 0.25
C ASN A 446 -11.03 -13.58 1.19
N LEU A 447 -11.34 -12.29 1.36
CA LEU A 447 -12.48 -11.84 2.15
C LEU A 447 -13.79 -12.26 1.52
N ARG A 448 -13.95 -12.11 0.19
CA ARG A 448 -15.15 -12.55 -0.53
C ARG A 448 -15.38 -14.05 -0.35
N ASN A 449 -14.33 -14.86 -0.50
CA ASN A 449 -14.42 -16.30 -0.29
C ASN A 449 -14.82 -16.66 1.14
N LEU A 450 -14.36 -15.89 2.13
CA LEU A 450 -14.68 -16.10 3.53
C LEU A 450 -16.14 -15.71 3.85
N LEU A 451 -16.62 -14.58 3.31
CA LEU A 451 -17.99 -14.10 3.52
C LEU A 451 -19.04 -14.96 2.82
N LEU A 452 -18.69 -15.61 1.70
CA LEU A 452 -19.60 -16.43 0.89
C LEU A 452 -19.48 -17.93 1.21
N GLN A 453 -18.85 -18.29 2.33
CA GLN A 453 -18.85 -19.68 2.79
C GLN A 453 -20.30 -20.15 3.05
N PRO A 454 -20.68 -21.37 2.62
CA PRO A 454 -22.03 -21.88 2.88
C PRO A 454 -22.32 -21.99 4.38
N PRO A 455 -23.50 -21.52 4.85
CA PRO A 455 -23.92 -21.66 6.23
C PRO A 455 -24.28 -23.11 6.57
N VAL A 456 -24.00 -23.54 7.81
CA VAL A 456 -24.45 -24.84 8.34
C VAL A 456 -25.70 -24.64 9.19
N VAL A 457 -26.86 -24.89 8.58
CA VAL A 457 -28.17 -24.62 9.18
C VAL A 457 -28.69 -25.84 9.95
N GLY A 458 -29.40 -25.59 11.07
CA GLY A 458 -30.13 -26.62 11.82
C GLY A 458 -29.26 -27.55 12.67
N ARG A 459 -27.96 -27.28 12.79
CA ARG A 459 -27.02 -28.04 13.62
C ARG A 459 -26.75 -27.29 14.92
N ARG A 460 -26.67 -28.02 16.03
CA ARG A 460 -26.15 -27.53 17.31
C ARG A 460 -24.64 -27.70 17.37
N VAL A 461 -23.92 -26.65 17.76
CA VAL A 461 -22.46 -26.54 17.55
C VAL A 461 -21.71 -26.46 18.88
N LEU A 462 -20.67 -27.29 19.04
CA LEU A 462 -19.60 -27.05 20.01
C LEU A 462 -18.49 -26.23 19.35
N ALA A 463 -18.33 -24.99 19.76
CA ALA A 463 -17.20 -24.17 19.32
C ALA A 463 -16.01 -24.32 20.27
N ILE A 464 -14.83 -24.50 19.71
CA ILE A 464 -13.57 -24.61 20.42
C ILE A 464 -12.61 -23.54 19.90
N ASP A 465 -12.23 -22.59 20.77
CA ASP A 465 -11.17 -21.62 20.54
C ASP A 465 -9.85 -22.17 21.13
N PRO A 466 -8.92 -22.67 20.29
CA PRO A 466 -7.74 -23.38 20.77
C PRO A 466 -6.75 -22.50 21.52
N GLY A 467 -6.09 -23.08 22.51
CA GLY A 467 -5.04 -22.39 23.24
C GLY A 467 -4.15 -23.30 24.08
N PHE A 468 -2.84 -23.04 24.05
CA PHE A 468 -1.86 -23.78 24.86
C PHE A 468 -1.97 -23.42 26.35
N ARG A 469 -1.37 -22.30 26.75
CA ARG A 469 -1.25 -21.91 28.18
C ARG A 469 -2.58 -21.43 28.76
N SER A 470 -3.36 -20.72 27.94
CA SER A 470 -4.64 -20.15 28.34
C SER A 470 -5.79 -21.17 28.28
N GLY A 471 -5.53 -22.41 27.86
CA GLY A 471 -6.56 -23.44 27.64
C GLY A 471 -7.41 -23.19 26.38
N CYS A 472 -8.18 -24.20 25.99
CA CYS A 472 -9.15 -24.15 24.90
C CYS A 472 -10.52 -23.75 25.48
N LYS A 473 -11.11 -22.69 24.94
CA LYS A 473 -12.43 -22.20 25.39
C LYS A 473 -13.50 -22.94 24.61
N LEU A 474 -14.55 -23.33 25.31
CA LEU A 474 -15.68 -24.05 24.77
C LEU A 474 -16.92 -23.17 24.82
N ALA A 475 -17.71 -23.18 23.76
CA ALA A 475 -19.05 -22.62 23.73
C ALA A 475 -19.99 -23.58 23.02
N ALA A 476 -21.03 -24.04 23.71
CA ALA A 476 -22.10 -24.85 23.15
C ALA A 476 -23.21 -23.90 22.65
N LEU A 477 -23.55 -24.03 21.38
CA LEU A 477 -24.53 -23.20 20.69
C LEU A 477 -25.71 -24.04 20.21
N ASP A 478 -26.92 -23.48 20.33
CA ASP A 478 -28.10 -24.02 19.65
C ASP A 478 -28.06 -23.73 18.14
N GLU A 479 -29.06 -24.25 17.42
CA GLU A 479 -29.21 -24.11 15.97
C GLU A 479 -29.38 -22.67 15.46
N PHE A 480 -29.66 -21.71 16.35
CA PHE A 480 -29.80 -20.28 16.03
C PHE A 480 -28.57 -19.45 16.50
N GLY A 481 -27.56 -20.10 17.09
CA GLY A 481 -26.38 -19.43 17.63
C GLY A 481 -26.57 -18.82 19.02
N GLY A 482 -27.64 -19.21 19.72
CA GLY A 482 -27.86 -18.96 21.15
C GLY A 482 -26.94 -19.83 21.99
N ILE A 483 -26.51 -19.32 23.15
CA ILE A 483 -25.52 -19.98 24.00
C ILE A 483 -26.24 -20.85 25.02
N VAL A 484 -25.98 -22.16 24.98
CA VAL A 484 -26.58 -23.14 25.91
C VAL A 484 -25.58 -23.65 26.95
N GLY A 485 -24.28 -23.43 26.73
CA GLY A 485 -23.23 -23.78 27.68
C GLY A 485 -21.89 -23.17 27.29
N HIS A 486 -20.97 -23.05 28.24
CA HIS A 486 -19.59 -22.64 27.97
C HIS A 486 -18.63 -23.31 28.95
N GLY A 487 -17.34 -23.37 28.59
CA GLY A 487 -16.34 -24.02 29.43
C GLY A 487 -14.91 -23.68 29.06
N LEU A 488 -13.98 -24.26 29.81
CA LEU A 488 -12.55 -24.15 29.57
C LEU A 488 -11.91 -25.51 29.82
N VAL A 489 -11.15 -26.01 28.84
CA VAL A 489 -10.41 -27.26 28.95
C VAL A 489 -8.92 -27.05 28.65
N HIS A 490 -8.08 -27.93 29.18
CA HIS A 490 -6.64 -27.90 28.91
C HIS A 490 -6.20 -29.18 28.20
N ILE A 491 -5.85 -29.05 26.92
CA ILE A 491 -5.47 -30.18 26.06
C ILE A 491 -3.97 -30.49 26.08
N VAL A 492 -3.16 -29.63 26.71
CA VAL A 492 -1.71 -29.84 26.85
C VAL A 492 -1.35 -30.05 28.31
N GLY A 493 -0.68 -31.16 28.61
CA GLY A 493 -0.17 -31.46 29.96
C GLY A 493 -0.24 -32.94 30.34
N LYS A 494 -0.40 -33.21 31.64
CA LYS A 494 -0.49 -34.56 32.21
C LYS A 494 -1.71 -35.32 31.67
N SER A 495 -1.60 -36.65 31.58
CA SER A 495 -2.66 -37.56 31.10
C SER A 495 -4.00 -37.37 31.81
N GLU A 496 -4.01 -37.13 33.13
CA GLU A 496 -5.23 -36.87 33.90
C GLU A 496 -5.99 -35.62 33.42
N ARG A 497 -5.27 -34.54 33.05
CA ARG A 497 -5.90 -33.32 32.52
C ARG A 497 -6.50 -33.56 31.15
N LEU A 498 -5.82 -34.34 30.31
CA LEU A 498 -6.31 -34.72 29.00
C LEU A 498 -7.60 -35.56 29.14
N LYS A 499 -7.61 -36.53 30.05
CA LYS A 499 -8.82 -37.33 30.34
C LYS A 499 -9.97 -36.44 30.79
N LYS A 500 -9.73 -35.53 31.75
CA LYS A 500 -10.76 -34.57 32.20
C LYS A 500 -11.28 -33.68 31.07
N ALA A 501 -10.41 -33.23 30.16
CA ALA A 501 -10.82 -32.46 28.99
C ALA A 501 -11.72 -33.28 28.04
N ARG A 502 -11.38 -34.56 27.81
CA ARG A 502 -12.19 -35.48 26.99
C ARG A 502 -13.56 -35.70 27.62
N ASP A 503 -13.59 -36.03 28.92
CA ASP A 503 -14.83 -36.26 29.67
C ASP A 503 -15.75 -35.02 29.61
N GLN A 504 -15.19 -33.82 29.79
CA GLN A 504 -15.95 -32.57 29.75
C GLN A 504 -16.49 -32.23 28.35
N ILE A 505 -15.74 -32.52 27.28
CA ILE A 505 -16.20 -32.33 25.89
C ILE A 505 -17.36 -33.29 25.59
N VAL A 506 -17.20 -34.57 25.93
CA VAL A 506 -18.24 -35.60 25.73
C VAL A 506 -19.50 -35.26 26.52
N GLN A 507 -19.35 -34.85 27.78
CA GLN A 507 -20.45 -34.41 28.63
C GLN A 507 -21.23 -33.26 27.98
N MET A 508 -20.54 -32.21 27.52
CA MET A 508 -21.18 -31.04 26.91
C MET A 508 -21.89 -31.36 25.60
N ILE A 509 -21.33 -32.28 24.80
CA ILE A 509 -21.95 -32.76 23.55
C ILE A 509 -23.26 -33.48 23.87
N ASN A 510 -23.25 -34.37 24.84
CA ASN A 510 -24.43 -35.16 25.22
C ASN A 510 -25.50 -34.31 25.92
N GLU A 511 -25.10 -33.43 26.85
CA GLU A 511 -26.03 -32.58 27.62
C GLU A 511 -26.81 -31.61 26.73
N HIS A 512 -26.17 -31.11 25.66
CA HIS A 512 -26.78 -30.10 24.78
C HIS A 512 -27.20 -30.63 23.41
N ASN A 513 -27.06 -31.95 23.17
CA ASN A 513 -27.33 -32.61 21.89
C ASN A 513 -26.59 -31.94 20.72
N LEU A 514 -25.28 -31.76 20.87
CA LEU A 514 -24.44 -31.12 19.85
C LEU A 514 -24.12 -32.12 18.74
N SER A 515 -24.12 -31.64 17.49
CA SER A 515 -24.01 -32.47 16.26
C SER A 515 -22.88 -32.01 15.34
N ALA A 516 -22.24 -30.87 15.66
CA ALA A 516 -21.12 -30.32 14.92
C ALA A 516 -20.12 -29.69 15.88
N ILE A 517 -18.83 -29.76 15.55
CA ILE A 517 -17.74 -29.13 16.31
C ILE A 517 -16.99 -28.15 15.42
N ALA A 518 -16.95 -26.88 15.81
CA ALA A 518 -16.21 -25.81 15.14
C ALA A 518 -14.87 -25.57 15.85
N ILE A 519 -13.74 -25.78 15.18
CA ILE A 519 -12.40 -25.60 15.78
C ILE A 519 -11.74 -24.37 15.15
N GLY A 520 -11.33 -23.39 15.95
CA GLY A 520 -10.57 -22.23 15.46
C GLY A 520 -9.23 -22.63 14.83
N ASN A 521 -8.87 -22.04 13.69
CA ASN A 521 -7.62 -22.34 12.97
C ASN A 521 -6.36 -21.67 13.57
N GLY A 522 -6.42 -21.25 14.83
CA GLY A 522 -5.37 -20.54 15.53
C GLY A 522 -4.29 -21.39 16.16
N THR A 523 -3.77 -20.86 17.27
CA THR A 523 -2.70 -21.48 18.03
C THR A 523 -3.21 -22.73 18.74
N ALA A 524 -2.53 -23.86 18.57
CA ALA A 524 -2.93 -25.19 19.09
C ALA A 524 -4.10 -25.87 18.34
N CYS A 525 -4.44 -25.41 17.12
CA CYS A 525 -5.48 -26.02 16.28
C CYS A 525 -5.21 -27.52 16.03
N ARG A 526 -3.99 -27.88 15.61
CA ARG A 526 -3.65 -29.28 15.27
C ARG A 526 -3.79 -30.23 16.46
N GLU A 527 -3.34 -29.79 17.62
CA GLU A 527 -3.44 -30.56 18.86
C GLU A 527 -4.92 -30.72 19.29
N THR A 528 -5.73 -29.68 19.08
CA THR A 528 -7.18 -29.71 19.38
C THR A 528 -7.91 -30.63 18.42
N GLU A 529 -7.61 -30.53 17.12
CA GLU A 529 -8.17 -31.36 16.06
C GLU A 529 -7.91 -32.85 16.30
N ASN A 530 -6.67 -33.22 16.60
CA ASN A 530 -6.32 -34.60 16.93
C ASN A 530 -7.11 -35.13 18.14
N LEU A 531 -7.25 -34.30 19.19
CA LEU A 531 -8.02 -34.68 20.37
C LEU A 531 -9.51 -34.90 20.03
N VAL A 532 -10.10 -33.99 19.26
CA VAL A 532 -11.51 -34.07 18.84
C VAL A 532 -11.74 -35.29 17.95
N ALA A 533 -10.85 -35.55 17.00
CA ALA A 533 -10.93 -36.74 16.14
C ALA A 533 -10.86 -38.05 16.96
N GLU A 534 -9.98 -38.10 17.97
CA GLU A 534 -9.92 -39.25 18.88
C GLU A 534 -11.18 -39.39 19.74
N ILE A 535 -11.78 -38.28 20.18
CA ILE A 535 -13.05 -38.28 20.94
C ILE A 535 -14.19 -38.84 20.09
N ILE A 536 -14.30 -38.37 18.84
CA ILE A 536 -15.34 -38.83 17.91
C ILE A 536 -15.18 -40.32 17.63
N ALA A 537 -13.95 -40.79 17.38
CA ALA A 537 -13.69 -42.17 17.00
C ALA A 537 -13.90 -43.19 18.14
N LYS A 538 -13.82 -42.78 19.40
CA LYS A 538 -13.86 -43.69 20.56
C LYS A 538 -15.05 -43.43 21.45
N GLU A 539 -15.13 -42.24 22.05
CA GLU A 539 -16.14 -41.90 23.05
C GLU A 539 -17.51 -41.57 22.44
N LEU A 540 -17.55 -41.11 21.19
CA LEU A 540 -18.77 -40.72 20.49
C LEU A 540 -19.03 -41.57 19.23
N ALA A 541 -18.52 -42.80 19.17
CA ALA A 541 -18.61 -43.65 17.99
C ALA A 541 -20.07 -43.94 17.54
N ASP A 542 -21.01 -43.92 18.49
CA ASP A 542 -22.44 -44.13 18.24
C ASP A 542 -23.23 -42.82 17.97
N HIS A 543 -22.56 -41.67 17.92
CA HIS A 543 -23.19 -40.36 17.69
C HIS A 543 -22.84 -39.81 16.31
N GLU A 544 -23.80 -39.18 15.64
CA GLU A 544 -23.57 -38.45 14.38
C GLU A 544 -22.96 -37.06 14.65
N VAL A 545 -21.70 -37.04 15.11
CA VAL A 545 -20.96 -35.81 15.40
C VAL A 545 -19.81 -35.62 14.41
N GLU A 546 -19.80 -34.47 13.75
CA GLU A 546 -18.77 -34.10 12.78
C GLU A 546 -17.98 -32.89 13.28
N TYR A 547 -16.75 -32.69 12.80
CA TYR A 547 -15.97 -31.49 13.10
C TYR A 547 -15.49 -30.80 11.83
N THR A 548 -15.24 -29.49 11.95
CA THR A 548 -14.59 -28.71 10.91
C THR A 548 -13.74 -27.59 11.50
N VAL A 549 -12.73 -27.18 10.75
CA VAL A 549 -11.84 -26.07 11.11
C VAL A 549 -12.41 -24.78 10.55
N VAL A 550 -12.56 -23.77 11.41
CA VAL A 550 -13.15 -22.47 11.10
C VAL A 550 -12.09 -21.39 11.24
N ASN A 551 -12.13 -20.41 10.34
CA ASN A 551 -11.24 -19.27 10.41
C ASN A 551 -11.57 -18.41 11.64
N GLU A 552 -10.62 -18.21 12.56
CA GLU A 552 -10.79 -17.37 13.76
C GLU A 552 -10.38 -15.91 13.54
N ALA A 553 -9.94 -15.53 12.33
CA ALA A 553 -9.44 -14.19 12.05
C ALA A 553 -10.47 -13.11 12.42
N GLY A 554 -10.05 -12.16 13.26
CA GLY A 554 -10.93 -11.11 13.78
C GLY A 554 -11.81 -11.51 14.98
N ALA A 555 -11.85 -12.77 15.41
CA ALA A 555 -12.65 -13.19 16.57
C ALA A 555 -12.22 -12.47 17.86
N SER A 556 -10.92 -12.27 18.05
CA SER A 556 -10.37 -11.48 19.16
C SER A 556 -10.69 -9.98 19.09
N VAL A 557 -10.84 -9.44 17.87
CA VAL A 557 -11.24 -8.04 17.64
C VAL A 557 -12.71 -7.88 17.97
N TYR A 558 -13.56 -8.78 17.48
CA TYR A 558 -14.97 -8.85 17.86
C TYR A 558 -15.14 -8.98 19.38
N SER A 559 -14.42 -9.91 20.01
CA SER A 559 -14.60 -10.22 21.43
C SER A 559 -14.16 -9.10 22.37
N THR A 560 -13.38 -8.12 21.89
CA THR A 560 -13.00 -6.93 22.67
C THR A 560 -13.75 -5.67 22.22
N SER A 561 -14.53 -5.75 21.14
CA SER A 561 -15.31 -4.65 20.60
C SER A 561 -16.47 -4.23 21.53
N PRO A 562 -17.00 -3.00 21.37
CA PRO A 562 -18.23 -2.58 22.04
C PRO A 562 -19.42 -3.49 21.70
N LEU A 563 -19.61 -3.81 20.42
CA LEU A 563 -20.70 -4.68 19.95
C LEU A 563 -20.64 -6.06 20.60
N GLY A 564 -19.47 -6.68 20.67
CA GLY A 564 -19.32 -7.98 21.33
C GLY A 564 -19.59 -7.93 22.84
N ARG A 565 -19.36 -6.78 23.52
CA ARG A 565 -19.74 -6.60 24.94
C ARG A 565 -21.24 -6.39 25.10
N GLU A 566 -21.88 -5.73 24.14
CA GLU A 566 -23.32 -5.49 24.11
C GLU A 566 -24.11 -6.78 23.85
N GLU A 567 -23.68 -7.61 22.89
CA GLU A 567 -24.35 -8.88 22.58
C GLU A 567 -24.23 -9.90 23.73
N MET A 568 -23.13 -9.85 24.51
CA MET A 568 -22.80 -10.85 25.53
C MET A 568 -22.11 -10.21 26.74
N PRO A 569 -22.84 -9.45 27.58
CA PRO A 569 -22.27 -8.69 28.69
C PRO A 569 -21.70 -9.58 29.81
N GLU A 570 -22.32 -10.73 30.04
CA GLU A 570 -21.95 -11.67 31.11
C GLU A 570 -20.71 -12.52 30.77
N LEU A 571 -20.24 -12.49 29.52
CA LEU A 571 -19.12 -13.31 29.06
C LEU A 571 -17.81 -12.53 28.97
N ASP A 572 -16.72 -13.20 29.34
CA ASP A 572 -15.39 -12.62 29.14
C ASP A 572 -15.00 -12.59 27.65
N ALA A 573 -13.94 -11.86 27.33
CA ALA A 573 -13.48 -11.70 25.94
C ALA A 573 -13.00 -13.02 25.30
N THR A 574 -12.59 -14.01 26.09
CA THR A 574 -12.13 -15.30 25.56
C THR A 574 -13.30 -16.22 25.24
N GLN A 575 -14.36 -16.19 26.03
CA GLN A 575 -15.61 -16.91 25.77
C GLN A 575 -16.33 -16.34 24.55
N ARG A 576 -16.41 -15.01 24.44
CA ARG A 576 -16.99 -14.34 23.26
C ARG A 576 -16.28 -14.68 21.95
N SER A 577 -14.96 -14.92 22.02
CA SER A 577 -14.17 -15.39 20.88
C SER A 577 -14.62 -16.79 20.43
N ALA A 578 -14.78 -17.74 21.37
CA ALA A 578 -15.29 -19.08 21.07
C ALA A 578 -16.72 -19.04 20.48
N VAL A 579 -17.60 -18.19 21.03
CA VAL A 579 -18.96 -18.00 20.47
C VAL A 579 -18.90 -17.52 19.02
N SER A 580 -18.03 -16.57 18.70
CA SER A 580 -17.85 -16.09 17.32
C SER A 580 -17.39 -17.21 16.38
N ILE A 581 -16.49 -18.09 16.82
CA ILE A 581 -16.07 -19.26 16.02
C ILE A 581 -17.24 -20.18 15.70
N GLY A 582 -18.10 -20.46 16.67
CA GLY A 582 -19.29 -21.30 16.45
C GLY A 582 -20.32 -20.65 15.53
N ARG A 583 -20.61 -19.36 15.74
CA ARG A 583 -21.54 -18.59 14.90
C ARG A 583 -21.07 -18.47 13.45
N ARG A 584 -19.76 -18.40 13.21
CA ARG A 584 -19.19 -18.46 11.85
C ARG A 584 -19.47 -19.77 11.14
N LEU A 585 -19.55 -20.90 11.86
CA LEU A 585 -19.93 -22.17 11.24
C LEU A 585 -21.40 -22.14 10.82
N LEU A 586 -22.27 -21.60 11.69
CA LEU A 586 -23.70 -21.51 11.44
C LEU A 586 -24.01 -20.57 10.27
N ASP A 587 -23.47 -19.35 10.29
CA ASP A 587 -23.59 -18.38 9.20
C ASP A 587 -22.37 -17.43 9.18
N PRO A 588 -21.38 -17.71 8.31
CA PRO A 588 -20.17 -16.90 8.15
C PRO A 588 -20.47 -15.42 7.85
N LEU A 589 -21.44 -15.14 6.98
CA LEU A 589 -21.74 -13.78 6.55
C LEU A 589 -22.28 -12.97 7.72
N SER A 590 -23.28 -13.50 8.43
CA SER A 590 -23.93 -12.80 9.55
C SER A 590 -22.98 -12.47 10.70
N GLU A 591 -21.97 -13.32 10.92
CA GLU A 591 -21.02 -13.15 12.02
C GLU A 591 -19.83 -12.27 11.61
N LEU A 592 -19.32 -12.40 10.39
CA LEU A 592 -18.16 -11.62 9.93
C LEU A 592 -18.47 -10.15 9.65
N VAL A 593 -19.70 -9.81 9.26
CA VAL A 593 -20.11 -8.39 9.04
C VAL A 593 -20.09 -7.56 10.33
N LYS A 594 -20.04 -8.19 11.50
CA LYS A 594 -19.90 -7.54 12.81
C LYS A 594 -18.51 -6.96 13.05
N ILE A 595 -17.54 -7.29 12.19
CA ILE A 595 -16.14 -6.94 12.32
C ILE A 595 -15.78 -5.97 11.21
N ASN A 596 -15.04 -4.90 11.54
CA ASN A 596 -14.47 -4.04 10.52
C ASN A 596 -13.64 -4.91 9.54
N PRO A 597 -13.91 -4.88 8.22
CA PRO A 597 -13.24 -5.72 7.24
C PRO A 597 -11.71 -5.63 7.29
N ALA A 598 -11.14 -4.47 7.61
CA ALA A 598 -9.70 -4.27 7.71
C ALA A 598 -9.06 -5.05 8.89
N ASN A 599 -9.86 -5.50 9.84
CA ASN A 599 -9.43 -6.30 11.00
C ASN A 599 -9.65 -7.80 10.83
N ILE A 600 -10.27 -8.23 9.72
CA ILE A 600 -10.35 -9.64 9.36
C ILE A 600 -9.06 -9.99 8.63
N GLY A 601 -8.19 -10.78 9.27
CA GLY A 601 -6.91 -11.18 8.69
C GLY A 601 -7.10 -12.06 7.47
N VAL A 602 -6.97 -11.48 6.27
CA VAL A 602 -7.18 -12.14 4.98
C VAL A 602 -5.92 -12.21 4.12
N GLY A 603 -4.79 -11.68 4.59
CA GLY A 603 -3.52 -11.89 3.91
C GLY A 603 -2.30 -11.33 4.64
N LEU A 604 -1.13 -11.65 4.09
CA LEU A 604 0.15 -11.17 4.59
C LEU A 604 0.29 -9.66 4.34
N TYR A 605 0.94 -8.97 5.28
CA TYR A 605 1.22 -7.53 5.19
C TYR A 605 -0.04 -6.64 5.14
N GLN A 606 -1.21 -7.13 5.53
CA GLN A 606 -2.46 -6.35 5.52
C GLN A 606 -2.35 -5.03 6.32
N HIS A 607 -1.68 -5.04 7.46
CA HIS A 607 -1.44 -3.83 8.27
C HIS A 607 -0.34 -2.90 7.71
N ASP A 608 0.37 -3.34 6.67
CA ASP A 608 1.45 -2.60 6.05
C ASP A 608 0.99 -1.83 4.80
N VAL A 609 -0.22 -2.12 4.31
CA VAL A 609 -0.84 -1.48 3.15
C VAL A 609 -1.70 -0.30 3.61
N LYS A 610 -1.80 0.75 2.80
CA LYS A 610 -2.73 1.86 3.07
C LYS A 610 -4.16 1.33 3.10
N ALA A 611 -4.91 1.76 4.12
CA ALA A 611 -6.32 1.43 4.30
C ALA A 611 -7.19 2.03 3.20
#